data_AF-A0A535T121-F1
#
_entry.id   AF-A0A535T121-F1
#
_cell.length_a   1.000
_cell.length_b   1.000
_cell.length_c   1.000
_cell.angle_alpha   90.00
_cell.angle_beta   90.00
_cell.angle_gamma   90.00
#
_symmetry.space_group_name_H-M   'P 1'
#
loop_
_entity.id
_entity.type
_entity.pdbx_description
1 polymer ?
#
loop_
_entity_poly.entity_id
_entity_poly.type
_entity_poly.pdbx_seq_one_letter_code
_entity_poly.pdbx_strand_id
1 'polypeptide(L)'
;MPKWNEPDEPAWGMDALVERSARLAGLWETYLESGDVAERLVMLDEGTFECRAGVIVAHALHHGDLHREQICSILRRIGLEPPDLQPWEYAVDKGRARFVSPA
;
A
#
# COMPACT_ATOMS: atom_id res chain seq x y z
N MET A 1 -12.37 1.63 21.48
CA MET A 1 -11.86 1.80 20.11
C MET A 1 -10.42 1.30 20.09
N PRO A 2 -9.95 0.57 19.07
CA PRO A 2 -8.53 0.23 18.96
C PRO A 2 -7.69 1.51 19.00
N LYS A 3 -6.55 1.50 19.72
CA LYS A 3 -5.66 2.67 19.87
C LYS A 3 -5.14 3.24 18.55
N TRP A 4 -5.16 2.46 17.47
CA TRP A 4 -4.73 2.88 16.12
C TRP A 4 -5.61 3.96 15.46
N ASN A 5 -6.73 4.34 16.08
CA ASN A 5 -7.65 5.38 15.62
C ASN A 5 -7.53 6.71 16.40
N GLU A 6 -6.55 6.86 17.30
CA GLU A 6 -6.34 8.13 18.01
C GLU A 6 -5.54 9.11 17.13
N PRO A 7 -6.05 10.33 16.86
CA PRO A 7 -5.38 11.30 16.01
C PRO A 7 -4.33 12.07 16.82
N ASP A 8 -3.17 11.45 17.05
CA ASP A 8 -2.07 12.08 17.82
C ASP A 8 -0.95 12.67 16.95
N GLU A 9 -0.99 12.53 15.62
CA GLU A 9 0.03 13.12 14.74
C GLU A 9 -0.51 14.37 14.00
N PRO A 10 0.27 15.46 13.92
CA PRO A 10 -0.12 16.64 13.16
C PRO A 10 -0.40 16.28 11.70
N ALA A 11 -1.28 17.03 11.03
CA ALA A 11 -1.47 16.90 9.59
C ALA A 11 -0.12 17.08 8.88
N TRP A 12 0.44 15.99 8.36
CA TRP A 12 1.73 15.98 7.68
C TRP A 12 1.60 16.76 6.37
N GLY A 13 2.55 17.65 6.09
CA GLY A 13 2.63 18.33 4.79
C GLY A 13 2.89 17.33 3.65
N MET A 14 2.55 17.71 2.42
CA MET A 14 2.72 16.84 1.25
C MET A 14 4.16 16.33 1.08
N ASP A 15 5.16 17.16 1.34
CA ASP A 15 6.58 16.78 1.26
C ASP A 15 6.92 15.64 2.21
N ALA A 16 6.39 15.70 3.43
CA ALA A 16 6.65 14.67 4.43
C ALA A 16 5.91 13.35 4.11
N LEU A 17 4.75 13.43 3.44
CA LEU A 17 4.08 12.25 2.89
C LEU A 17 4.89 11.62 1.73
N VAL A 18 5.47 12.44 0.85
CA VAL A 18 6.34 11.98 -0.24
C VAL A 18 7.59 11.29 0.32
N GLU A 19 8.26 11.90 1.28
CA GLU A 19 9.43 11.32 1.94
C GLU A 19 9.07 9.99 2.62
N ARG A 20 7.95 9.94 3.36
CA ARG A 20 7.48 8.72 4.00
C ARG A 20 7.13 7.64 2.98
N SER A 21 6.50 7.99 1.87
CA SER A 21 6.17 7.06 0.79
C SER A 21 7.43 6.45 0.18
N ALA A 22 8.45 7.27 -0.13
CA ALA A 22 9.72 6.80 -0.66
C ALA A 22 10.44 5.85 0.32
N ARG A 23 10.46 6.21 1.61
CA ARG A 23 11.03 5.35 2.65
C ARG A 23 10.31 4.00 2.76
N LEU A 24 8.98 4.01 2.72
CA LEU A 24 8.17 2.77 2.77
C LEU A 24 8.39 1.91 1.53
N ALA A 25 8.55 2.51 0.35
CA ALA A 25 8.86 1.77 -0.88
C ALA A 25 10.16 0.96 -0.75
N GLY A 26 11.24 1.57 -0.24
CA GLY A 26 12.51 0.85 -0.02
C GLY A 26 12.40 -0.29 1.02
N LEU A 27 11.53 -0.13 2.03
CA LEU A 27 11.25 -1.20 2.99
C LEU A 27 10.48 -2.38 2.36
N TRP A 28 9.55 -2.09 1.43
CA TRP A 28 8.89 -3.14 0.65
C TRP A 28 9.87 -3.89 -0.25
N GLU A 29 10.79 -3.19 -0.90
CA GLU A 29 11.85 -3.82 -1.70
C GLU A 29 12.72 -4.74 -0.83
N THR A 30 13.19 -4.25 0.32
CA THR A 30 13.96 -5.05 1.28
C THR A 30 13.19 -6.28 1.77
N TYR A 31 11.89 -6.13 2.05
CA TYR A 31 11.02 -7.23 2.45
C TYR A 31 10.89 -8.29 1.35
N LEU A 32 10.68 -7.87 0.10
CA LEU A 32 10.55 -8.79 -1.05
C LEU A 32 11.86 -9.53 -1.35
N GLU A 33 13.00 -8.89 -1.16
CA GLU A 33 14.33 -9.52 -1.31
C GLU A 33 14.62 -10.57 -0.24
N SER A 34 13.96 -10.51 0.92
CA SER A 34 14.16 -11.47 2.01
C SER A 34 13.62 -12.88 1.74
N GLY A 35 12.84 -13.06 0.66
CA GLY A 35 12.27 -14.34 0.24
C GLY A 35 10.87 -14.60 0.80
N ASP A 36 10.41 -15.86 0.75
CA ASP A 36 9.07 -16.24 1.21
C ASP A 36 8.98 -16.22 2.74
N VAL A 37 8.58 -15.07 3.27
CA VAL A 37 8.33 -14.86 4.69
C VAL A 37 6.85 -14.85 5.03
N ALA A 38 5.97 -15.18 4.07
CA ALA A 38 4.52 -15.09 4.26
C ALA A 38 4.04 -15.93 5.46
N GLU A 39 4.63 -17.11 5.66
CA GLU A 39 4.28 -18.03 6.74
C GLU A 39 4.95 -17.71 8.09
N ARG A 40 5.77 -16.67 8.19
CA ARG A 40 6.38 -16.26 9.46
C ARG A 40 5.29 -15.81 10.44
N LEU A 41 5.31 -16.34 11.67
CA LEU A 41 4.43 -15.86 12.74
C LEU A 41 4.90 -14.48 13.22
N VAL A 42 3.93 -13.58 13.39
CA VAL A 42 4.11 -12.20 13.86
C VAL A 42 3.09 -11.92 14.95
N MET A 43 3.57 -11.34 16.04
CA MET A 43 2.72 -10.86 17.14
C MET A 43 2.41 -9.38 16.92
N LEU A 44 1.13 -9.04 16.91
CA LEU A 44 0.58 -7.70 16.80
C LEU A 44 -0.19 -7.35 18.09
N ASP A 45 -0.75 -6.14 18.13
CA ASP A 45 -1.59 -5.66 19.23
C ASP A 45 -0.94 -5.86 20.61
N GLU A 46 0.29 -5.36 20.77
CA GLU A 46 1.06 -5.47 22.02
C GLU A 46 1.25 -6.95 22.50
N GLY A 47 1.21 -7.91 21.58
CA GLY A 47 1.42 -9.33 21.85
C GLY A 47 0.15 -10.15 22.07
N THR A 48 -1.03 -9.58 21.82
CA THR A 48 -2.32 -10.26 22.01
C THR A 48 -2.87 -10.90 20.73
N PHE A 49 -2.30 -10.58 19.57
CA PHE A 49 -2.79 -11.08 18.27
C PHE A 49 -1.66 -11.72 17.46
N GLU A 50 -1.72 -13.04 17.28
CA GLU A 50 -0.78 -13.79 16.43
C GLU A 50 -1.35 -13.96 15.01
N CYS A 51 -0.56 -13.66 13.98
CA CYS A 51 -0.91 -13.97 12.61
C CYS A 51 0.31 -14.30 11.75
N ARG A 52 0.07 -14.82 10.54
CA ARG A 52 1.11 -15.01 9.53
C ARG A 52 1.42 -13.68 8.84
N ALA A 53 2.68 -13.39 8.55
CA ALA A 53 3.11 -12.14 7.92
C ALA A 53 2.39 -11.87 6.58
N GLY A 54 2.02 -12.91 5.84
CA GLY A 54 1.23 -12.80 4.62
C GLY A 54 -0.14 -12.13 4.83
N VAL A 55 -0.74 -12.29 6.01
CA VAL A 55 -2.00 -11.60 6.37
C VAL A 55 -1.76 -10.09 6.47
N ILE A 56 -0.62 -9.67 7.01
CA ILE A 56 -0.25 -8.25 7.12
C ILE A 56 -0.02 -7.65 5.73
N VAL A 57 0.65 -8.38 4.84
CA VAL A 57 0.86 -7.95 3.45
C VAL A 57 -0.47 -7.79 2.72
N ALA A 58 -1.34 -8.81 2.79
CA ALA A 58 -2.67 -8.76 2.19
C ALA A 58 -3.49 -7.59 2.75
N HIS A 59 -3.44 -7.37 4.07
CA HIS A 59 -4.11 -6.24 4.71
C HIS A 59 -3.59 -4.90 4.19
N ALA A 60 -2.27 -4.70 4.11
CA ALA A 60 -1.68 -3.46 3.62
C ALA A 60 -2.08 -3.13 2.18
N LEU A 61 -2.11 -4.14 1.30
CA LEU A 61 -2.56 -3.99 -0.08
C LEU A 61 -4.05 -3.65 -0.16
N HIS A 62 -4.89 -4.44 0.51
CA HIS A 62 -6.35 -4.25 0.52
C HIS A 62 -6.76 -2.89 1.11
N HIS A 63 -6.18 -2.52 2.25
CA HIS A 63 -6.46 -1.26 2.92
C HIS A 63 -5.94 -0.06 2.12
N GLY A 64 -4.77 -0.21 1.48
CA GLY A 64 -4.21 0.79 0.58
C GLY A 64 -5.10 1.07 -0.62
N ASP A 65 -5.66 0.02 -1.25
CA ASP A 65 -6.56 0.17 -2.40
C ASP A 65 -7.86 0.89 -2.01
N LEU A 66 -8.45 0.54 -0.86
CA LEU A 66 -9.66 1.20 -0.36
C LEU A 66 -9.45 2.72 -0.18
N HIS A 67 -8.35 3.14 0.42
CA HIS A 67 -8.06 4.56 0.61
C HIS A 67 -7.70 5.29 -0.68
N ARG A 68 -7.00 4.62 -1.61
CA ARG A 68 -6.74 5.17 -2.94
C ARG A 68 -8.05 5.47 -3.68
N GLU A 69 -9.03 4.58 -3.62
CA GLU A 69 -10.35 4.82 -4.23
C GLU A 69 -11.10 5.98 -3.57
N GLN A 70 -11.00 6.13 -2.24
CA GLN A 70 -11.56 7.29 -1.54
C GLN A 70 -10.91 8.60 -2.01
N ILE A 71 -9.59 8.62 -2.19
CA ILE A 71 -8.86 9.78 -2.73
C ILE A 71 -9.29 10.06 -4.17
N CYS A 72 -9.39 9.05 -5.02
CA CYS A 72 -9.84 9.21 -6.41
C CYS A 72 -11.27 9.79 -6.47
N SER A 73 -12.16 9.37 -5.57
CA SER A 73 -13.50 9.95 -5.45
C SER A 73 -13.46 11.44 -5.08
N ILE A 74 -12.59 11.83 -4.14
CA ILE A 74 -12.37 13.24 -3.77
C ILE A 74 -11.82 14.05 -4.96
N LEU A 75 -10.81 13.53 -5.66
CA LEU A 75 -10.21 14.19 -6.83
C LEU A 75 -11.25 14.45 -7.92
N ARG A 76 -12.08 13.45 -8.26
CA ARG A 76 -13.18 13.61 -9.22
C ARG A 76 -14.17 14.68 -8.78
N ARG A 77 -14.53 14.71 -7.50
CA ARG A 77 -15.48 15.69 -6.95
C ARG A 77 -14.98 17.13 -7.08
N ILE A 78 -13.67 17.36 -7.07
CA ILE A 78 -13.07 18.68 -7.27
C ILE A 78 -12.69 18.96 -8.74
N GLY A 79 -13.11 18.11 -9.68
CA GLY A 79 -12.90 18.29 -11.11
C GLY A 79 -11.52 17.86 -11.62
N LEU A 80 -10.76 17.10 -10.83
CA LEU A 80 -9.49 16.50 -11.25
C LEU A 80 -9.73 15.06 -11.72
N GLU A 81 -9.04 14.66 -12.80
CA GLU A 81 -9.02 13.26 -13.22
C GLU A 81 -7.97 12.50 -12.37
N PRO A 82 -8.37 11.51 -11.56
CA PRO A 82 -7.42 10.64 -10.87
C PRO A 82 -6.59 9.78 -11.84
N PRO A 83 -5.37 9.39 -11.43
CA PRO A 83 -4.59 8.41 -12.17
C PRO A 83 -5.27 7.03 -12.16
N ASP A 84 -4.93 6.19 -13.14
CA ASP A 84 -5.22 4.75 -13.05
C ASP A 84 -4.29 4.12 -12.00
N LEU A 85 -4.90 3.48 -11.00
CA LEU A 85 -4.21 2.86 -9.87
C LEU A 85 -4.21 1.33 -9.95
N GLN A 86 -4.68 0.76 -11.06
CA GLN A 86 -4.67 -0.67 -11.26
C GLN A 86 -3.24 -1.21 -11.35
N PRO A 87 -2.97 -2.41 -10.82
CA PRO A 87 -1.65 -3.05 -10.93
C PRO A 87 -1.18 -3.26 -12.38
N TRP A 88 -2.12 -3.33 -13.33
CA TRP A 88 -1.82 -3.51 -14.75
C TRP A 88 -1.08 -2.32 -15.35
N GLU A 89 -1.55 -1.11 -15.06
CA GLU A 89 -0.91 0.12 -15.54
C GLU A 89 0.49 0.25 -14.95
N TYR A 90 0.64 -0.03 -13.64
CA TYR A 90 1.97 -0.13 -13.02
C TYR A 90 2.87 -1.16 -13.72
N ALA A 91 2.33 -2.34 -14.01
CA ALA A 91 3.11 -3.40 -14.62
C ALA A 91 3.56 -3.03 -16.03
N VAL A 92 2.73 -2.36 -16.82
CA VAL A 92 3.10 -1.85 -18.15
C VAL A 92 4.13 -0.72 -18.03
N ASP A 93 3.89 0.29 -17.19
CA ASP A 93 4.82 1.42 -16.96
C ASP A 93 6.21 0.95 -16.52
N LYS A 94 6.28 -0.07 -15.65
CA LYS A 94 7.55 -0.65 -15.17
C LYS A 94 8.13 -1.75 -16.05
N GLY A 95 7.57 -1.99 -17.24
CA GLY A 95 8.05 -3.03 -18.16
C GLY A 95 7.94 -4.45 -17.60
N ARG A 96 7.07 -4.66 -16.61
CA ARG A 96 6.76 -5.97 -16.00
C ARG A 96 5.60 -6.69 -16.72
N ALA A 97 4.85 -5.98 -17.55
CA ALA A 97 3.83 -6.53 -18.43
C ALA A 97 3.87 -5.85 -19.81
N ARG A 98 3.34 -6.54 -20.83
CA ARG A 98 3.13 -5.96 -22.17
C ARG A 98 1.93 -6.64 -22.84
N PHE A 99 1.27 -5.91 -23.73
CA PHE A 99 0.29 -6.51 -24.63
C PHE A 99 1.00 -7.38 -25.67
N VAL A 100 0.42 -8.53 -25.99
CA VAL A 100 0.88 -9.43 -27.05
C VAL A 100 -0.27 -9.68 -28.01
N SER A 101 0.01 -9.70 -29.32
CA SER A 101 -0.99 -10.08 -30.31
C SER A 101 -1.37 -11.55 -30.14
N PRO A 102 -2.64 -11.93 -30.37
CA PRO A 102 -3.02 -13.34 -30.47
C PRO A 102 -2.21 -14.02 -31.59
N ALA A 103 -1.95 -15.31 -31.41
CA ALA A 103 -1.31 -16.16 -32.42
C ALA A 103 -2.25 -16.46 -33.58
#